data_AF-A0A6U0RXL0-F1
#
_entry.id   AF-A0A6U0RXL0-F1
#
_cell.length_a   1.000
_cell.length_b   1.000
_cell.length_c   1.000
_cell.angle_alpha   90.00
_cell.angle_beta   90.00
_cell.angle_gamma   90.00
#
_symmetry.space_group_name_H-M   'P 1'
#
loop_
_entity.id
_entity.type
_entity.pdbx_description
1 polymer ?
#
loop_
_entity_poly.entity_id
_entity_poly.type
_entity_poly.pdbx_seq_one_letter_code
_entity_poly.pdbx_strand_id
1 'polypeptide(L)'
;STRVVAVLIITMKKTLSMLPSLRCCTVKESIQKLCIISLTILVTMNCLTRVEAYGTKTVIVGLNAAFQKRFILSPDTSLEPGSVHRAASLEEGIGGKGQDVAIALSCLSSAENSGVLLAQFLGKGAEGDQVLSMMSQRCKGSGNDLTVRTQAKLRTCTTIVASDVATELVEPSGTISSDEIQDLLDRISSVSKTQGLEIGGLCVMGSMPPGCQDDMYASIHSFLFPLDVDTEQQPLCLVDSVVGLKPLLHQMSSYRRSPSNQGGKRRGGMFKVNIAELCKLANIVKTSGGEANCATKEEIVSAVEGFVQTYDAADALEYIAITDGKFPAHLVKLVDNNANDESKSFRLWQLKIASLADFISQRDGTDQSPTLLYPIGAGDTVAAGTLAAWQYLSLPEEHKKDFTQLNPSVQQSLNNWKNGDHAKNLVEEKKDLAAVTAFAFGLACGSASCIQQENSVLETQDALSLLEQMTPPTIVS
;
A
#
# COMPACT_ATOMS: atom_id res chain seq x y z
N SER A 1 12.01 -27.25 7.31
CA SER A 1 12.25 -27.66 8.70
C SER A 1 12.69 -29.13 8.83
N THR A 2 11.86 -30.10 8.43
CA THR A 2 12.12 -31.55 8.61
C THR A 2 13.43 -32.04 7.98
N ARG A 3 13.84 -31.48 6.83
CA ARG A 3 15.11 -31.80 6.17
C ARG A 3 16.35 -31.32 6.94
N VAL A 4 16.30 -30.13 7.55
CA VAL A 4 17.42 -29.58 8.34
C VAL A 4 17.62 -30.37 9.63
N VAL A 5 16.51 -30.71 10.31
CA VAL A 5 16.54 -31.59 11.49
C VAL A 5 17.08 -32.98 11.14
N ALA A 6 16.68 -33.54 9.99
CA ALA A 6 17.20 -34.81 9.51
C ALA A 6 18.72 -34.74 9.23
N VAL A 7 19.21 -33.70 8.56
CA VAL A 7 20.65 -33.52 8.29
C VAL A 7 21.46 -33.34 9.58
N LEU A 8 20.96 -32.58 10.55
CA LEU A 8 21.59 -32.42 11.87
C LEU A 8 21.65 -33.75 12.65
N ILE A 9 20.55 -34.52 12.67
CA ILE A 9 20.51 -35.85 13.30
C ILE A 9 21.49 -36.81 12.63
N ILE A 10 21.56 -36.81 11.29
CA ILE A 10 22.49 -37.65 10.53
C ILE A 10 23.94 -37.25 10.82
N THR A 11 24.23 -35.94 10.87
CA THR A 11 25.57 -35.42 11.14
C THR A 11 26.01 -35.77 12.55
N MET A 12 25.14 -35.59 13.56
CA MET A 12 25.40 -36.01 14.93
C MET A 12 25.62 -37.51 15.06
N LYS A 13 24.79 -38.35 14.41
CA LYS A 13 25.00 -39.81 14.40
C LYS A 13 26.36 -40.17 13.82
N LYS A 14 26.77 -39.49 12.75
CA LYS A 14 28.07 -39.70 12.10
C LYS A 14 29.23 -39.28 13.01
N THR A 15 29.15 -38.11 13.64
CA THR A 15 30.16 -37.63 14.59
C THR A 15 30.26 -38.54 15.83
N LEU A 16 29.13 -39.00 16.37
CA LEU A 16 29.09 -39.95 17.48
C LEU A 16 29.68 -41.31 17.10
N SER A 17 29.55 -41.74 15.84
CA SER A 17 30.14 -42.99 15.35
C SER A 17 31.65 -42.90 15.10
N MET A 18 32.20 -41.70 14.96
CA MET A 18 33.65 -41.47 14.74
C MET A 18 34.45 -41.26 16.02
N LEU A 19 33.79 -41.18 17.18
CA LEU A 19 34.51 -41.14 18.46
C LEU A 19 35.23 -42.47 18.70
N PRO A 20 36.56 -42.48 18.88
CA PRO A 20 37.33 -43.68 19.17
C PRO A 20 36.74 -44.42 20.38
N SER A 21 36.96 -45.74 20.47
CA SER A 21 36.43 -46.61 21.53
C SER A 21 36.88 -46.17 22.94
N LEU A 22 36.21 -45.15 23.48
CA LEU A 22 36.35 -44.71 24.85
C LEU A 22 35.78 -45.83 25.73
N ARG A 23 36.67 -46.56 26.42
CA ARG A 23 36.32 -47.70 27.29
C ARG A 23 35.61 -47.32 28.60
N CYS A 24 35.29 -46.04 28.80
CA CYS A 24 34.65 -45.55 30.01
C CYS A 24 33.16 -45.26 29.74
N CYS A 25 32.28 -46.20 30.12
CA CYS A 25 30.83 -46.11 29.88
C CYS A 25 30.19 -44.81 30.39
N THR A 26 30.66 -44.26 31.51
CA THR A 26 30.11 -43.04 32.15
C THR A 26 30.39 -41.75 31.37
N VAL A 27 31.52 -41.66 30.65
CA VAL A 27 31.86 -40.49 29.84
C VAL A 27 31.03 -40.45 28.56
N LYS A 28 30.80 -41.62 27.96
CA LYS A 28 29.99 -41.74 26.73
C LYS A 28 28.54 -41.36 26.97
N GLU A 29 27.97 -41.78 28.10
CA GLU A 29 26.59 -41.45 28.47
C GLU A 29 26.41 -39.95 28.77
N SER A 30 27.40 -39.32 29.43
CA SER A 30 27.39 -37.89 29.71
C SER A 30 27.49 -37.03 28.44
N ILE A 31 28.36 -37.41 27.48
CA ILE A 31 28.48 -36.70 26.18
C ILE A 31 27.19 -36.83 25.37
N GLN A 32 26.57 -38.01 25.39
CA GLN A 32 25.32 -38.25 24.67
C GLN A 32 24.16 -37.46 25.26
N LYS A 33 24.04 -37.37 26.59
CA LYS A 33 23.07 -36.50 27.28
C LYS A 33 23.31 -35.02 26.96
N LEU A 34 24.56 -34.56 26.99
CA LEU A 34 24.90 -33.17 26.66
C LEU A 34 24.56 -32.82 25.20
N CYS A 35 24.83 -33.74 24.26
CA CYS A 35 24.49 -33.58 22.85
C CYS A 35 22.96 -33.52 22.62
N ILE A 36 22.18 -34.36 23.33
CA ILE A 36 20.72 -34.32 23.26
C ILE A 36 20.19 -33.02 23.85
N ILE A 37 20.74 -32.56 24.97
CA ILE A 37 20.35 -31.27 25.58
C ILE A 37 20.68 -30.12 24.64
N SER A 38 21.89 -30.06 24.08
CA SER A 38 22.26 -29.01 23.12
C SER A 38 21.42 -29.05 21.84
N LEU A 39 21.11 -30.23 21.31
CA LEU A 39 20.21 -30.36 20.16
C LEU A 39 18.78 -29.96 20.52
N THR A 40 18.31 -30.34 21.70
CA THR A 40 16.98 -29.95 22.20
C THR A 40 16.94 -28.45 22.40
N ILE A 41 17.94 -27.82 23.02
CA ILE A 41 18.03 -26.36 23.13
C ILE A 41 18.10 -25.73 21.74
N LEU A 42 18.86 -26.27 20.78
CA LEU A 42 18.94 -25.71 19.42
C LEU A 42 17.62 -25.86 18.65
N VAL A 43 16.92 -26.99 18.79
CA VAL A 43 15.62 -27.25 18.16
C VAL A 43 14.54 -26.42 18.84
N THR A 44 14.49 -26.39 20.16
CA THR A 44 13.55 -25.58 20.94
C THR A 44 13.84 -24.10 20.76
N MET A 45 15.10 -23.65 20.65
CA MET A 45 15.43 -22.28 20.28
C MET A 45 15.03 -22.00 18.85
N ASN A 46 15.29 -22.86 17.86
CA ASN A 46 14.80 -22.64 16.48
C ASN A 46 13.26 -22.72 16.34
N CYS A 47 12.59 -23.48 17.20
CA CYS A 47 11.12 -23.54 17.28
C CYS A 47 10.54 -22.34 18.05
N LEU A 48 11.24 -21.84 19.08
CA LEU A 48 10.84 -20.65 19.86
C LEU A 48 11.22 -19.35 19.15
N THR A 49 12.28 -19.34 18.33
CA THR A 49 12.69 -18.18 17.50
C THR A 49 11.95 -18.13 16.18
N ARG A 50 11.23 -19.19 15.81
CA ARG A 50 10.00 -19.06 15.01
C ARG A 50 8.90 -18.47 15.88
N VAL A 51 9.17 -17.34 16.53
CA VAL A 51 8.11 -16.36 16.73
C VAL A 51 7.61 -16.12 15.32
N GLU A 52 6.37 -16.50 15.05
CA GLU A 52 5.68 -16.12 13.83
C GLU A 52 5.83 -14.60 13.75
N ALA A 53 6.78 -14.13 12.94
CA ALA A 53 6.95 -12.72 12.70
C ALA A 53 5.79 -12.38 11.78
N TYR A 54 4.72 -11.82 12.34
CA TYR A 54 3.63 -11.32 11.53
C TYR A 54 4.16 -10.15 10.73
N GLY A 55 3.67 -10.03 9.49
CA GLY A 55 4.21 -9.04 8.57
C GLY A 55 4.00 -7.61 9.06
N THR A 56 5.01 -7.02 9.72
CA THR A 56 5.00 -5.65 10.24
C THR A 56 5.63 -4.64 9.26
N LYS A 57 6.09 -5.09 8.10
CA LYS A 57 6.70 -4.25 7.06
C LYS A 57 5.79 -4.11 5.86
N THR A 58 5.91 -2.95 5.23
CA THR A 58 5.17 -2.58 4.03
C THR A 58 6.15 -2.16 2.95
N VAL A 59 6.15 -2.89 1.84
CA VAL A 59 6.93 -2.50 0.66
C VAL A 59 6.06 -1.64 -0.24
N ILE A 60 6.52 -0.43 -0.54
CA ILE A 60 5.92 0.46 -1.52
C ILE A 60 6.75 0.40 -2.78
N VAL A 61 6.11 0.15 -3.92
CA VAL A 61 6.74 0.12 -5.23
C VAL A 61 6.26 1.33 -6.02
N GLY A 62 7.04 2.41 -5.95
CA GLY A 62 6.82 3.66 -6.66
C GLY A 62 8.01 4.00 -7.54
N LEU A 63 8.03 3.44 -8.75
CA LEU A 63 9.25 3.43 -9.57
C LEU A 63 9.59 4.79 -10.19
N ASN A 64 8.63 5.70 -10.31
CA ASN A 64 8.80 6.97 -11.03
C ASN A 64 8.72 8.19 -10.11
N ALA A 65 9.75 8.38 -9.29
CA ALA A 65 9.91 9.54 -8.43
C ALA A 65 9.94 10.86 -9.22
N ALA A 66 9.67 11.97 -8.54
CA ALA A 66 9.73 13.31 -9.09
C ALA A 66 10.12 14.34 -8.03
N PHE A 67 10.64 15.46 -8.51
CA PHE A 67 10.74 16.67 -7.72
C PHE A 67 9.50 17.53 -7.98
N GLN A 68 8.78 17.91 -6.93
CA GLN A 68 7.56 18.69 -7.07
C GLN A 68 7.88 20.18 -6.96
N LYS A 69 7.37 20.97 -7.90
CA LYS A 69 7.32 22.44 -7.83
C LYS A 69 5.89 22.91 -7.87
N ARG A 70 5.57 23.91 -7.07
CA ARG A 70 4.26 24.56 -7.07
C ARG A 70 4.43 26.06 -7.22
N PHE A 71 3.99 26.58 -8.36
CA PHE A 71 3.95 28.01 -8.62
C PHE A 71 2.58 28.51 -8.20
N ILE A 72 2.55 29.39 -7.22
CA ILE A 72 1.32 30.00 -6.74
C ILE A 72 1.21 31.37 -7.36
N LEU A 73 0.18 31.57 -8.18
CA LEU A 73 -0.15 32.89 -8.74
C LEU A 73 -0.92 33.70 -7.69
N SER A 74 -0.99 35.02 -7.88
CA SER A 74 -1.86 35.86 -7.04
C SER A 74 -3.32 35.39 -7.12
N PRO A 75 -4.13 35.55 -6.06
CA PRO A 75 -5.49 34.99 -5.99
C PRO A 75 -6.39 35.39 -7.18
N ASP A 76 -6.26 36.62 -7.66
CA ASP A 76 -7.06 37.17 -8.75
C ASP A 76 -6.48 36.89 -10.16
N THR A 77 -5.43 36.07 -10.26
CA THR A 77 -4.74 35.78 -11.51
C THR A 77 -5.14 34.41 -12.06
N SER A 78 -5.67 34.41 -13.28
CA SER A 78 -5.88 33.18 -14.06
C SER A 78 -4.67 32.87 -14.96
N LEU A 79 -4.46 31.59 -15.28
CA LEU A 79 -3.39 31.17 -16.19
C LEU A 79 -3.79 31.45 -17.64
N GLU A 80 -3.20 32.49 -18.24
CA GLU A 80 -3.48 32.93 -19.61
C GLU A 80 -2.37 32.53 -20.60
N PRO A 81 -2.67 31.76 -21.67
CA PRO A 81 -1.72 31.45 -22.72
C PRO A 81 -1.18 32.70 -23.44
N GLY A 82 0.13 32.75 -23.67
CA GLY A 82 0.81 33.87 -24.34
C GLY A 82 1.21 35.02 -23.41
N SER A 83 0.70 35.05 -22.18
CA SER A 83 1.06 36.03 -21.15
C SER A 83 2.28 35.61 -20.33
N VAL A 84 3.01 36.58 -19.78
CA VAL A 84 4.08 36.33 -18.80
C VAL A 84 3.48 36.37 -17.40
N HIS A 85 3.50 35.21 -16.73
CA HIS A 85 3.04 35.09 -15.34
C HIS A 85 4.21 35.18 -14.37
N ARG A 86 4.02 35.91 -13.28
CA ARG A 86 4.97 36.00 -12.17
C ARG A 86 4.33 35.37 -10.96
N ALA A 87 4.90 34.27 -10.47
CA ALA A 87 4.39 33.63 -9.27
C ALA A 87 4.60 34.52 -8.04
N ALA A 88 3.59 34.53 -7.17
CA ALA A 88 3.66 35.14 -5.85
C ALA A 88 4.61 34.35 -4.92
N SER A 89 4.61 33.01 -5.06
CA SER A 89 5.55 32.13 -4.38
C SER A 89 5.85 30.88 -5.21
N LEU A 90 6.99 30.27 -4.92
CA LEU A 90 7.38 28.95 -5.39
C LEU A 90 7.56 28.05 -4.18
N GLU A 91 6.87 26.92 -4.18
CA GLU A 91 7.06 25.86 -3.20
C GLU A 91 7.71 24.67 -3.87
N GLU A 92 8.60 24.01 -3.15
CA GLU A 92 9.30 22.81 -3.61
C GLU A 92 9.02 21.68 -2.65
N GLY A 93 8.92 20.46 -3.18
CA GLY A 93 8.55 19.31 -2.39
C GLY A 93 8.87 17.98 -3.06
N ILE A 94 8.38 16.94 -2.42
CA ILE A 94 8.48 15.56 -2.89
C ILE A 94 7.29 15.30 -3.83
N GLY A 95 7.53 14.62 -4.95
CA GLY A 95 6.47 14.30 -5.91
C GLY A 95 6.58 12.86 -6.39
N GLY A 96 5.47 12.14 -6.40
CA GLY A 96 5.42 10.80 -6.99
C GLY A 96 4.67 9.86 -6.07
N LYS A 97 3.72 9.14 -6.65
CA LYS A 97 2.71 8.36 -5.93
C LYS A 97 3.26 7.45 -4.83
N GLY A 98 4.38 6.75 -5.08
CA GLY A 98 4.98 5.91 -4.03
C GLY A 98 5.68 6.69 -2.91
N GLN A 99 6.26 7.85 -3.22
CA GLN A 99 6.81 8.75 -2.20
C GLN A 99 5.71 9.37 -1.35
N ASP A 100 4.62 9.80 -1.99
CA ASP A 100 3.40 10.29 -1.36
C ASP A 100 2.82 9.27 -0.36
N VAL A 101 2.74 7.99 -0.73
CA VAL A 101 2.32 6.92 0.18
C VAL A 101 3.29 6.73 1.33
N ALA A 102 4.60 6.79 1.08
CA ALA A 102 5.59 6.65 2.13
C ALA A 102 5.50 7.78 3.17
N ILE A 103 5.25 9.01 2.72
CA ILE A 103 5.00 10.18 3.57
C ILE A 103 3.72 9.97 4.39
N ALA A 104 2.62 9.63 3.74
CA ALA A 104 1.34 9.41 4.42
C ALA A 104 1.42 8.30 5.48
N LEU A 105 2.09 7.17 5.18
CA LEU A 105 2.33 6.12 6.17
C LEU A 105 3.22 6.61 7.33
N SER A 106 4.19 7.47 7.05
CA SER A 106 5.05 8.05 8.08
C SER A 106 4.29 9.00 9.03
N CYS A 107 3.29 9.74 8.51
CA CYS A 107 2.38 10.56 9.31
C CYS A 107 1.51 9.72 10.26
N LEU A 108 1.12 8.51 9.84
CA LEU A 108 0.28 7.60 10.62
C LEU A 108 1.05 6.78 11.67
N SER A 109 2.36 6.64 11.50
CA SER A 109 3.23 5.87 12.38
C SER A 109 3.63 6.65 13.63
N SER A 110 3.45 6.03 14.80
CA SER A 110 4.01 6.54 16.07
C SER A 110 5.47 6.16 16.28
N ALA A 111 5.99 5.17 15.56
CA ALA A 111 7.34 4.65 15.74
C ALA A 111 8.40 5.48 14.99
N GLU A 112 9.63 5.44 15.49
CA GLU A 112 10.81 5.97 14.79
C GLU A 112 11.08 5.19 13.49
N ASN A 113 10.79 3.89 13.50
CA ASN A 113 10.81 3.04 12.31
C ASN A 113 9.38 2.66 11.93
N SER A 114 8.89 3.22 10.82
CA SER A 114 7.54 2.96 10.31
C SER A 114 7.37 1.58 9.67
N GLY A 115 8.43 0.78 9.53
CA GLY A 115 8.39 -0.50 8.81
C GLY A 115 8.16 -0.34 7.31
N VAL A 116 8.24 0.87 6.77
CA VAL A 116 8.03 1.18 5.36
C VAL A 116 9.34 1.01 4.59
N LEU A 117 9.28 0.33 3.44
CA LEU A 117 10.39 0.15 2.51
C LEU A 117 9.97 0.67 1.13
N LEU A 118 10.62 1.71 0.62
CA LEU A 118 10.27 2.33 -0.66
C LEU A 118 11.23 1.90 -1.78
N ALA A 119 10.72 1.07 -2.68
CA ALA A 119 11.35 0.69 -3.93
C ALA A 119 11.08 1.77 -4.99
N GLN A 120 12.14 2.48 -5.39
CA GLN A 120 12.07 3.59 -6.34
C GLN A 120 13.38 3.80 -7.10
N PHE A 121 13.29 4.43 -8.27
CA PHE A 121 14.42 5.04 -8.96
C PHE A 121 14.46 6.53 -8.64
N LEU A 122 15.61 7.02 -8.16
CA LEU A 122 15.79 8.41 -7.78
C LEU A 122 17.04 9.00 -8.46
N GLY A 123 16.81 9.91 -9.40
CA GLY A 123 17.90 10.52 -10.19
C GLY A 123 19.01 11.14 -9.36
N LYS A 124 20.25 11.08 -9.83
CA LYS A 124 21.37 11.84 -9.27
C LYS A 124 21.29 13.31 -9.68
N GLY A 125 21.92 14.17 -8.89
CA GLY A 125 21.92 15.62 -9.09
C GLY A 125 21.10 16.36 -8.04
N ALA A 126 21.07 17.70 -8.16
CA ALA A 126 20.55 18.59 -7.14
C ALA A 126 19.10 18.25 -6.73
N GLU A 127 18.20 18.06 -7.69
CA GLU A 127 16.79 17.76 -7.43
C GLU A 127 16.63 16.42 -6.70
N GLY A 128 17.36 15.39 -7.13
CA GLY A 128 17.28 14.08 -6.50
C GLY A 128 17.93 14.02 -5.12
N ASP A 129 18.99 14.78 -4.89
CA ASP A 129 19.61 14.92 -3.56
C ASP A 129 18.72 15.71 -2.61
N GLN A 130 18.03 16.75 -3.10
CA GLN A 130 17.04 17.49 -2.35
C GLN A 130 15.85 16.60 -1.97
N VAL A 131 15.30 15.82 -2.91
CA VAL A 131 14.22 14.85 -2.63
C VAL A 131 14.67 13.78 -1.64
N LEU A 132 15.88 13.23 -1.77
CA LEU A 132 16.40 12.25 -0.81
C LEU A 132 16.51 12.85 0.60
N SER A 133 16.96 14.10 0.72
CA SER A 133 17.05 14.82 1.99
C SER A 133 15.66 15.04 2.61
N MET A 134 14.70 15.54 1.82
CA MET A 134 13.32 15.75 2.28
C MET A 134 12.66 14.44 2.70
N MET A 135 12.82 13.35 1.91
CA MET A 135 12.33 12.02 2.26
C MET A 135 12.94 11.53 3.58
N SER A 136 14.25 11.73 3.78
CA SER A 136 14.91 11.35 5.04
C SER A 136 14.37 12.13 6.22
N GLN A 137 14.02 13.41 6.05
CA GLN A 137 13.39 14.21 7.10
C GLN A 137 11.96 13.74 7.40
N ARG A 138 11.13 13.56 6.36
CA ARG A 138 9.70 13.22 6.49
C ARG A 138 9.48 11.79 6.99
N CYS A 139 10.29 10.85 6.52
CA CYS A 139 10.21 9.44 6.89
C CYS A 139 11.14 9.07 8.06
N LYS A 140 11.65 10.06 8.81
CA LYS A 140 12.52 9.86 10.00
C LYS A 140 13.73 8.96 9.71
N GLY A 141 14.33 9.11 8.54
CA GLY A 141 15.47 8.33 8.06
C GLY A 141 15.14 6.91 7.58
N SER A 142 13.88 6.49 7.66
CA SER A 142 13.43 5.16 7.22
C SER A 142 13.01 5.16 5.75
N GLY A 143 13.06 3.99 5.11
CA GLY A 143 12.40 3.73 3.82
C GLY A 143 13.27 3.80 2.57
N ASN A 144 14.50 4.30 2.64
CA ASN A 144 15.35 4.44 1.45
C ASN A 144 16.17 3.18 1.08
N ASP A 145 16.01 2.07 1.81
CA ASP A 145 16.81 0.84 1.61
C ASP A 145 16.70 0.25 0.20
N LEU A 146 15.52 0.40 -0.42
CA LEU A 146 15.21 -0.08 -1.76
C LEU A 146 15.32 1.03 -2.83
N THR A 147 15.88 2.19 -2.48
CA THR A 147 16.08 3.29 -3.44
C THR A 147 17.34 3.09 -4.26
N VAL A 148 17.20 3.09 -5.59
CA VAL A 148 18.33 3.06 -6.53
C VAL A 148 18.60 4.47 -7.05
N ARG A 149 19.84 4.95 -6.89
CA ARG A 149 20.26 6.27 -7.39
C ARG A 149 20.68 6.21 -8.86
N THR A 150 19.89 6.77 -9.74
CA THR A 150 20.06 6.61 -11.20
C THR A 150 20.92 7.68 -11.83
N GLN A 151 21.55 7.40 -12.97
CA GLN A 151 22.34 8.36 -13.74
C GLN A 151 21.45 9.40 -14.44
N ALA A 152 20.26 8.98 -14.86
CA ALA A 152 19.24 9.90 -15.36
C ALA A 152 18.86 10.94 -14.29
N LYS A 153 18.64 12.19 -14.72
CA LYS A 153 18.13 13.25 -13.84
C LYS A 153 16.72 12.92 -13.36
N LEU A 154 16.39 13.38 -12.16
CA LEU A 154 15.04 13.30 -11.64
C LEU A 154 14.14 14.26 -12.42
N ARG A 155 12.95 13.80 -12.84
CA ARG A 155 11.97 14.66 -13.51
C ARG A 155 11.38 15.68 -12.53
N THR A 156 10.93 16.82 -13.05
CA THR A 156 10.16 17.79 -12.28
C THR A 156 8.67 17.70 -12.63
N CYS A 157 7.82 17.66 -11.62
CA CYS A 157 6.38 17.90 -11.80
C CYS A 157 6.09 19.31 -11.32
N THR A 158 5.47 20.13 -12.17
CA THR A 158 5.18 21.53 -11.88
C THR A 158 3.68 21.73 -11.83
N THR A 159 3.16 22.13 -10.68
CA THR A 159 1.77 22.53 -10.51
C THR A 159 1.69 24.05 -10.48
N ILE A 160 0.85 24.62 -11.34
CA ILE A 160 0.50 26.05 -11.30
C ILE A 160 -0.85 26.16 -10.62
N VAL A 161 -0.90 26.86 -9.48
CA VAL A 161 -2.12 27.13 -8.73
C VAL A 161 -2.54 28.57 -9.00
N ALA A 162 -3.74 28.73 -9.56
CA ALA A 162 -4.28 30.00 -10.02
C ALA A 162 -5.77 30.08 -9.67
N SER A 163 -6.18 31.10 -8.91
CA SER A 163 -7.54 31.27 -8.40
C SER A 163 -8.08 30.01 -7.71
N ASP A 164 -8.91 29.21 -8.39
CA ASP A 164 -9.54 27.98 -7.93
C ASP A 164 -9.16 26.74 -8.76
N VAL A 165 -8.16 26.86 -9.64
CA VAL A 165 -7.73 25.81 -10.56
C VAL A 165 -6.24 25.48 -10.36
N ALA A 166 -5.92 24.19 -10.45
CA ALA A 166 -4.55 23.70 -10.55
C ALA A 166 -4.30 23.13 -11.94
N THR A 167 -3.23 23.58 -12.60
CA THR A 167 -2.74 23.00 -13.85
C THR A 167 -1.44 22.27 -13.57
N GLU A 168 -1.33 21.00 -13.95
CA GLU A 168 -0.12 20.20 -13.74
C GLU A 168 0.64 19.98 -15.05
N LEU A 169 1.95 20.20 -15.00
CA LEU A 169 2.91 19.96 -16.07
C LEU A 169 3.88 18.88 -15.58
N VAL A 170 3.83 17.72 -16.22
CA VAL A 170 4.66 16.57 -15.85
C VAL A 170 5.78 16.42 -16.88
N GLU A 171 7.03 16.63 -16.46
CA GLU A 171 8.18 16.36 -17.32
C GLU A 171 8.35 14.85 -17.56
N PRO A 172 8.85 14.44 -18.75
CA PRO A 172 9.21 13.06 -18.99
C PRO A 172 10.39 12.63 -18.10
N SER A 173 10.33 11.41 -17.59
CA SER A 173 11.45 10.81 -16.85
C SER A 173 12.57 10.39 -17.79
N GLY A 174 13.79 10.39 -17.29
CA GLY A 174 14.90 9.78 -18.00
C GLY A 174 14.79 8.25 -18.04
N THR A 175 15.50 7.63 -18.99
CA THR A 175 15.51 6.18 -19.17
C THR A 175 16.34 5.49 -18.08
N ILE A 176 15.78 4.45 -17.49
CA ILE A 176 16.45 3.58 -16.52
C ILE A 176 17.21 2.49 -17.28
N SER A 177 18.48 2.30 -16.92
CA SER A 177 19.33 1.27 -17.50
C SER A 177 19.01 -0.13 -16.96
N SER A 178 19.43 -1.16 -17.69
CA SER A 178 19.32 -2.55 -17.25
C SER A 178 20.04 -2.80 -15.92
N ASP A 179 21.18 -2.15 -15.69
CA ASP A 179 21.99 -2.31 -14.48
C ASP A 179 21.28 -1.71 -13.26
N GLU A 180 20.63 -0.55 -13.43
CA GLU A 180 19.83 0.07 -12.38
C GLU A 180 18.59 -0.77 -12.05
N ILE A 181 17.93 -1.34 -13.06
CA ILE A 181 16.82 -2.28 -12.88
C ILE A 181 17.29 -3.51 -12.09
N GLN A 182 18.43 -4.09 -12.46
CA GLN A 182 18.99 -5.24 -11.77
C GLN A 182 19.38 -4.91 -10.32
N ASP A 183 19.97 -3.73 -10.05
CA ASP A 183 20.27 -3.28 -8.68
C ASP A 183 19.01 -3.22 -7.82
N LEU A 184 17.89 -2.70 -8.35
CA LEU A 184 16.63 -2.67 -7.63
C LEU A 184 16.13 -4.09 -7.31
N LEU A 185 16.14 -4.99 -8.29
CA LEU A 185 15.69 -6.37 -8.11
C LEU A 185 16.57 -7.13 -7.12
N ASP A 186 17.88 -6.90 -7.13
CA ASP A 186 18.82 -7.51 -6.19
C ASP A 186 18.58 -7.03 -4.76
N ARG A 187 18.30 -5.73 -4.57
CA ARG A 187 17.91 -5.18 -3.25
C ARG A 187 16.62 -5.79 -2.74
N ILE A 188 15.61 -5.88 -3.60
CA ILE A 188 14.32 -6.52 -3.26
C ILE A 188 14.51 -7.99 -2.91
N SER A 189 15.29 -8.73 -3.69
CA SER A 189 15.64 -10.12 -3.44
C SER A 189 16.37 -10.30 -2.09
N SER A 190 17.28 -9.38 -1.76
CA SER A 190 18.00 -9.36 -0.48
C SER A 190 17.06 -9.14 0.70
N VAL A 191 16.14 -8.16 0.60
CA VAL A 191 15.10 -7.91 1.62
C VAL A 191 14.19 -9.13 1.77
N SER A 192 13.72 -9.70 0.66
CA SER A 192 12.88 -10.91 0.69
C SER A 192 13.58 -12.08 1.39
N LYS A 193 14.88 -12.31 1.14
CA LYS A 193 15.63 -13.41 1.79
C LYS A 193 15.91 -13.18 3.27
N THR A 194 16.15 -11.94 3.67
CA THR A 194 16.55 -11.60 5.04
C THR A 194 15.37 -11.27 5.94
N GLN A 195 14.26 -10.78 5.36
CA GLN A 195 13.11 -10.21 6.06
C GLN A 195 11.78 -10.74 5.53
N GLY A 196 11.75 -11.70 4.60
CA GLY A 196 10.54 -12.07 3.85
C GLY A 196 9.36 -12.56 4.70
N LEU A 197 9.59 -13.03 5.92
CA LEU A 197 8.51 -13.37 6.86
C LEU A 197 7.84 -12.12 7.48
N GLU A 198 8.49 -10.96 7.41
CA GLU A 198 8.03 -9.71 8.02
C GLU A 198 7.26 -8.80 7.04
N ILE A 199 7.10 -9.17 5.77
CA ILE A 199 6.38 -8.32 4.80
C ILE A 199 4.89 -8.64 4.84
N GLY A 200 4.11 -7.76 5.47
CA GLY A 200 2.65 -7.90 5.59
C GLY A 200 1.87 -7.14 4.52
N GLY A 201 2.52 -6.19 3.84
CA GLY A 201 1.89 -5.29 2.88
C GLY A 201 2.76 -5.02 1.66
N LEU A 202 2.12 -4.98 0.50
CA LEU A 202 2.68 -4.49 -0.75
C LEU A 202 1.77 -3.40 -1.30
N CYS A 203 2.34 -2.26 -1.66
CA CYS A 203 1.64 -1.16 -2.32
C CYS A 203 2.29 -0.90 -3.69
N VAL A 204 1.59 -1.15 -4.79
CA VAL A 204 2.11 -0.94 -6.16
C VAL A 204 1.49 0.31 -6.75
N MET A 205 2.29 1.35 -6.99
CA MET A 205 1.75 2.69 -7.26
C MET A 205 2.42 3.41 -8.41
N GLY A 206 1.58 4.11 -9.17
CA GLY A 206 1.96 5.06 -10.22
C GLY A 206 2.49 4.42 -11.50
N SER A 207 3.12 5.26 -12.32
CA SER A 207 3.71 4.87 -13.60
C SER A 207 5.11 4.27 -13.43
N MET A 208 5.59 3.57 -14.45
CA MET A 208 6.99 3.19 -14.59
C MET A 208 7.76 4.25 -15.42
N PRO A 209 9.01 4.59 -15.07
CA PRO A 209 9.86 5.41 -15.93
C PRO A 209 10.25 4.64 -17.21
N PRO A 210 10.67 5.32 -18.30
CA PRO A 210 11.16 4.65 -19.50
C PRO A 210 12.33 3.70 -19.19
N GLY A 211 12.42 2.58 -19.92
CA GLY A 211 13.45 1.54 -19.73
C GLY A 211 12.98 0.37 -18.85
N CYS A 212 12.02 0.60 -17.95
CA CYS A 212 11.32 -0.49 -17.28
C CYS A 212 10.47 -1.28 -18.29
N GLN A 213 10.44 -2.61 -18.14
CA GLN A 213 9.59 -3.49 -18.92
C GLN A 213 8.14 -3.43 -18.40
N ASP A 214 7.18 -3.73 -19.27
CA ASP A 214 5.74 -3.72 -18.93
C ASP A 214 5.37 -4.68 -17.78
N ASP A 215 6.18 -5.70 -17.54
CA ASP A 215 6.00 -6.71 -16.49
C ASP A 215 6.79 -6.42 -15.20
N MET A 216 7.48 -5.27 -15.09
CA MET A 216 8.36 -4.98 -13.94
C MET A 216 7.65 -5.11 -12.59
N TYR A 217 6.40 -4.64 -12.47
CA TYR A 217 5.62 -4.82 -11.23
C TYR A 217 5.33 -6.29 -10.92
N ALA A 218 5.06 -7.11 -11.94
CA ALA A 218 4.89 -8.55 -11.79
C ALA A 218 6.18 -9.23 -11.35
N SER A 219 7.33 -8.84 -11.94
CA SER A 219 8.64 -9.32 -11.52
C SER A 219 8.90 -9.00 -10.05
N ILE A 220 8.71 -7.75 -9.63
CA ILE A 220 8.87 -7.33 -8.22
C ILE A 220 7.97 -8.15 -7.30
N HIS A 221 6.70 -8.33 -7.64
CA HIS A 221 5.79 -9.18 -6.88
C HIS A 221 6.33 -10.61 -6.75
N SER A 222 6.86 -11.20 -7.81
CA SER A 222 7.42 -12.57 -7.78
C SER A 222 8.68 -12.70 -6.92
N PHE A 223 9.51 -11.65 -6.84
CA PHE A 223 10.69 -11.64 -5.97
C PHE A 223 10.32 -11.50 -4.48
N LEU A 224 9.31 -10.68 -4.19
CA LEU A 224 8.80 -10.51 -2.84
C LEU A 224 8.06 -11.77 -2.37
N PHE A 225 7.30 -12.40 -3.26
CA PHE A 225 6.41 -13.52 -2.95
C PHE A 225 6.62 -14.70 -3.92
N PRO A 226 7.71 -15.46 -3.75
CA PRO A 226 7.99 -16.63 -4.58
C PRO A 226 6.92 -17.71 -4.42
N LEU A 227 6.58 -18.40 -5.52
CA LEU A 227 5.51 -19.42 -5.53
C LEU A 227 5.81 -20.66 -4.69
N ASP A 228 7.10 -20.93 -4.45
CA ASP A 228 7.61 -22.11 -3.76
C ASP A 228 7.79 -21.92 -2.25
N VAL A 229 7.52 -20.72 -1.73
CA VAL A 229 7.57 -20.41 -0.31
C VAL A 229 6.16 -20.52 0.28
N ASP A 230 5.96 -21.51 1.14
CA ASP A 230 4.75 -21.66 1.94
C ASP A 230 4.78 -20.63 3.08
N THR A 231 3.99 -19.57 2.94
CA THR A 231 3.75 -18.58 3.99
C THR A 231 2.35 -18.79 4.53
N GLU A 232 2.23 -18.99 5.85
CA GLU A 232 0.92 -19.11 6.51
C GLU A 232 0.07 -17.85 6.33
N GLN A 233 0.73 -16.71 6.09
CA GLN A 233 0.10 -15.44 5.80
C GLN A 233 0.43 -14.99 4.38
N GLN A 234 -0.62 -14.65 3.64
CA GLN A 234 -0.47 -13.92 2.40
C GLN A 234 -0.37 -12.43 2.69
N PRO A 235 0.59 -11.72 2.06
CA PRO A 235 0.68 -10.28 2.15
C PRO A 235 -0.59 -9.64 1.60
N LEU A 236 -0.99 -8.50 2.16
CA LEU A 236 -2.02 -7.68 1.53
C LEU A 236 -1.38 -6.87 0.41
N CYS A 237 -1.97 -6.93 -0.78
CA CYS A 237 -1.51 -6.16 -1.93
C CYS A 237 -2.53 -5.08 -2.27
N LEU A 238 -2.13 -3.82 -2.26
CA LEU A 238 -2.91 -2.71 -2.77
C LEU A 238 -2.26 -2.19 -4.06
N VAL A 239 -3.04 -2.11 -5.13
CA VAL A 239 -2.60 -1.66 -6.44
C VAL A 239 -3.29 -0.33 -6.77
N ASP A 240 -2.52 0.69 -7.12
CA ASP A 240 -2.98 1.99 -7.61
C ASP A 240 -2.08 2.41 -8.78
N SER A 241 -2.18 1.63 -9.86
CA SER A 241 -1.48 1.85 -11.12
C SER A 241 -2.35 1.41 -12.30
N VAL A 242 -2.26 2.17 -13.39
CA VAL A 242 -2.88 1.85 -14.67
C VAL A 242 -1.88 1.23 -15.67
N VAL A 243 -0.60 1.15 -15.29
CA VAL A 243 0.51 0.67 -16.14
C VAL A 243 1.00 -0.67 -15.62
N GLY A 244 1.32 -1.61 -16.52
CA GLY A 244 1.79 -2.96 -16.14
C GLY A 244 0.73 -3.80 -15.40
N LEU A 245 -0.54 -3.39 -15.45
CA LEU A 245 -1.60 -3.98 -14.64
C LEU A 245 -1.89 -5.44 -15.04
N LYS A 246 -1.98 -5.74 -16.34
CA LYS A 246 -2.28 -7.10 -16.82
C LYS A 246 -1.25 -8.15 -16.36
N PRO A 247 0.07 -7.97 -16.58
CA PRO A 247 1.05 -8.93 -16.08
C PRO A 247 1.08 -9.01 -14.55
N LEU A 248 0.87 -7.88 -13.84
CA LEU A 248 0.81 -7.89 -12.37
C LEU A 248 -0.37 -8.73 -11.85
N LEU A 249 -1.58 -8.52 -12.37
CA LEU A 249 -2.77 -9.27 -11.98
C LEU A 249 -2.61 -10.76 -12.31
N HIS A 250 -2.03 -11.10 -13.45
CA HIS A 250 -1.72 -12.49 -13.80
C HIS A 250 -0.76 -13.14 -12.78
N GLN A 251 0.28 -12.44 -12.35
CA GLN A 251 1.22 -12.92 -11.34
C GLN A 251 0.55 -13.08 -9.97
N MET A 252 -0.30 -12.14 -9.56
CA MET A 252 -1.06 -12.21 -8.30
C MET A 252 -2.03 -13.41 -8.30
N SER A 253 -2.75 -13.63 -9.41
CA SER A 253 -3.62 -14.78 -9.62
C SER A 253 -2.83 -16.10 -9.53
N SER A 254 -1.68 -16.17 -10.21
CA SER A 254 -0.78 -17.34 -10.17
C SER A 254 -0.29 -17.64 -8.75
N TYR A 255 0.10 -16.61 -8.00
CA TYR A 255 0.48 -16.73 -6.60
C TYR A 255 -0.66 -17.26 -5.73
N ARG A 256 -1.88 -16.70 -5.88
CA ARG A 256 -3.05 -17.16 -5.11
C ARG A 256 -3.48 -18.59 -5.43
N ARG A 257 -3.31 -19.04 -6.68
CA ARG A 257 -3.67 -20.39 -7.13
C ARG A 257 -2.62 -21.45 -6.79
N SER A 258 -1.40 -21.06 -6.39
CA SER A 258 -0.32 -21.99 -6.07
C SER A 258 -0.75 -23.07 -5.05
N PRO A 259 -0.38 -24.35 -5.25
CA PRO A 259 -0.72 -25.44 -4.32
C PRO A 259 -0.24 -25.20 -2.89
N SER A 260 0.91 -24.53 -2.72
CA SER A 260 1.41 -24.11 -1.41
C SER A 260 0.42 -23.23 -0.65
N ASN A 261 -0.46 -22.53 -1.36
CA ASN A 261 -1.44 -21.60 -0.80
C ASN A 261 -2.86 -22.17 -0.68
N GLN A 262 -3.07 -23.48 -0.87
CA GLN A 262 -4.42 -24.09 -0.83
C GLN A 262 -4.98 -24.30 0.58
N GLY A 263 -4.14 -24.31 1.63
CA GLY A 263 -4.57 -24.53 3.01
C GLY A 263 -4.93 -23.25 3.80
N GLY A 264 -4.53 -22.08 3.29
CA GLY A 264 -4.73 -20.79 3.97
C GLY A 264 -6.00 -20.07 3.52
N LYS A 265 -6.51 -19.16 4.36
CA LYS A 265 -7.54 -18.19 3.95
C LYS A 265 -6.94 -17.31 2.85
N ARG A 266 -7.23 -17.61 1.59
CA ARG A 266 -6.79 -16.81 0.43
C ARG A 266 -7.16 -15.34 0.65
N ARG A 267 -6.17 -14.46 0.59
CA ARG A 267 -6.34 -13.01 0.59
C ARG A 267 -6.07 -12.53 -0.83
N GLY A 268 -7.05 -11.91 -1.45
CA GLY A 268 -6.82 -11.25 -2.73
C GLY A 268 -6.22 -9.86 -2.54
N GLY A 269 -5.81 -9.24 -3.64
CA GLY A 269 -5.43 -7.83 -3.64
C GLY A 269 -6.62 -6.88 -3.61
N MET A 270 -6.34 -5.61 -3.39
CA MET A 270 -7.27 -4.50 -3.57
C MET A 270 -6.77 -3.59 -4.68
N PHE A 271 -7.61 -3.32 -5.68
CA PHE A 271 -7.30 -2.32 -6.70
C PHE A 271 -7.98 -1.00 -6.34
N LYS A 272 -7.20 -0.01 -5.95
CA LYS A 272 -7.69 1.35 -5.72
C LYS A 272 -7.57 2.14 -7.01
N VAL A 273 -8.63 2.87 -7.39
CA VAL A 273 -8.69 3.57 -8.67
C VAL A 273 -9.67 4.74 -8.61
N ASN A 274 -9.41 5.84 -9.32
CA ASN A 274 -10.42 6.87 -9.49
C ASN A 274 -11.49 6.41 -10.49
N ILE A 275 -12.75 6.77 -10.29
CA ILE A 275 -13.83 6.32 -11.20
C ILE A 275 -13.60 6.72 -12.67
N ALA A 276 -13.01 7.89 -12.94
CA ALA A 276 -12.70 8.29 -14.32
C ALA A 276 -11.64 7.37 -14.96
N GLU A 277 -10.64 6.95 -14.19
CA GLU A 277 -9.61 6.00 -14.63
C GLU A 277 -10.21 4.60 -14.83
N LEU A 278 -11.07 4.16 -13.91
CA LEU A 278 -11.75 2.86 -14.03
C LEU A 278 -12.62 2.81 -15.29
N CYS A 279 -13.39 3.87 -15.57
CA CYS A 279 -14.18 3.97 -16.80
C CYS A 279 -13.28 3.89 -18.05
N LYS A 280 -12.12 4.58 -18.06
CA LYS A 280 -11.16 4.50 -19.17
C LYS A 280 -10.62 3.07 -19.36
N LEU A 281 -10.22 2.41 -18.27
CA LEU A 281 -9.73 1.02 -18.30
C LEU A 281 -10.79 0.04 -18.79
N ALA A 282 -12.05 0.29 -18.46
CA ALA A 282 -13.20 -0.52 -18.86
C ALA A 282 -13.79 -0.14 -20.23
N ASN A 283 -13.23 0.87 -20.90
CA ASN A 283 -13.76 1.44 -22.15
C ASN A 283 -15.24 1.89 -22.03
N ILE A 284 -15.60 2.46 -20.90
CA ILE A 284 -16.93 3.02 -20.60
C ILE A 284 -16.89 4.55 -20.69
N VAL A 285 -17.84 5.12 -21.43
CA VAL A 285 -18.00 6.58 -21.52
C VAL A 285 -18.91 7.06 -20.39
N LYS A 286 -18.45 7.99 -19.55
CA LYS A 286 -19.31 8.64 -18.55
C LYS A 286 -20.38 9.47 -19.26
N THR A 287 -21.64 9.12 -19.03
CA THR A 287 -22.82 9.85 -19.47
C THR A 287 -23.08 11.11 -18.63
N SER A 288 -22.55 11.15 -17.40
CA SER A 288 -22.76 12.21 -16.42
C SER A 288 -22.03 13.54 -16.68
N GLY A 289 -21.32 13.73 -17.80
CA GLY A 289 -20.87 15.06 -18.24
C GLY A 289 -19.49 15.55 -17.76
N GLY A 290 -18.45 14.71 -17.83
CA GLY A 290 -17.05 15.08 -17.53
C GLY A 290 -16.50 14.44 -16.26
N GLU A 291 -15.20 14.60 -16.01
CA GLU A 291 -14.51 13.98 -14.85
C GLU A 291 -14.97 14.56 -13.50
N ALA A 292 -15.46 15.80 -13.48
CA ALA A 292 -15.84 16.51 -12.26
C ALA A 292 -17.24 16.17 -11.71
N ASN A 293 -18.02 15.34 -12.41
CA ASN A 293 -19.38 14.97 -12.00
C ASN A 293 -19.41 13.59 -11.33
N CYS A 294 -20.27 13.45 -10.32
CA CYS A 294 -20.49 12.19 -9.61
C CYS A 294 -20.88 11.07 -10.57
N ALA A 295 -20.23 9.91 -10.45
CA ALA A 295 -20.61 8.74 -11.23
C ALA A 295 -21.94 8.14 -10.75
N THR A 296 -22.78 7.73 -11.69
CA THR A 296 -24.01 6.99 -11.39
C THR A 296 -23.70 5.56 -10.97
N LYS A 297 -24.67 4.90 -10.31
CA LYS A 297 -24.54 3.49 -9.93
C LYS A 297 -24.30 2.61 -11.16
N GLU A 298 -25.04 2.86 -12.24
CA GLU A 298 -24.98 2.09 -13.48
C GLU A 298 -23.61 2.24 -14.17
N GLU A 299 -23.03 3.45 -14.14
CA GLU A 299 -21.67 3.70 -14.63
C GLU A 299 -20.63 2.93 -13.82
N ILE A 300 -20.74 2.92 -12.48
CA ILE A 300 -19.83 2.19 -11.60
C ILE A 300 -19.92 0.68 -11.86
N VAL A 301 -21.13 0.12 -11.91
CA VAL A 301 -21.36 -1.31 -12.19
C VAL A 301 -20.77 -1.70 -13.54
N SER A 302 -21.07 -0.93 -14.60
CA SER A 302 -20.57 -1.20 -15.95
C SER A 302 -19.05 -1.11 -16.02
N ALA A 303 -18.44 -0.14 -15.33
CA ALA A 303 -17.00 0.03 -15.29
C ALA A 303 -16.31 -1.11 -14.52
N VAL A 304 -16.89 -1.59 -13.43
CA VAL A 304 -16.39 -2.75 -12.68
C VAL A 304 -16.45 -4.02 -13.53
N GLU A 305 -17.58 -4.30 -14.17
CA GLU A 305 -17.74 -5.49 -15.03
C GLU A 305 -16.77 -5.46 -16.22
N GLY A 306 -16.72 -4.32 -16.92
CA GLY A 306 -15.80 -4.13 -18.04
C GLY A 306 -14.33 -4.27 -17.64
N PHE A 307 -13.95 -3.75 -16.46
CA PHE A 307 -12.60 -3.92 -15.93
C PHE A 307 -12.27 -5.38 -15.61
N VAL A 308 -13.13 -6.06 -14.84
CA VAL A 308 -12.93 -7.46 -14.45
C VAL A 308 -12.80 -8.35 -15.68
N GLN A 309 -13.65 -8.14 -16.69
CA GLN A 309 -13.61 -8.87 -17.95
C GLN A 309 -12.33 -8.58 -18.75
N THR A 310 -11.94 -7.31 -18.87
CA THR A 310 -10.77 -6.89 -19.68
C THR A 310 -9.45 -7.41 -19.11
N TYR A 311 -9.34 -7.46 -17.79
CA TYR A 311 -8.09 -7.77 -17.08
C TYR A 311 -8.06 -9.16 -16.42
N ASP A 312 -9.15 -9.95 -16.50
CA ASP A 312 -9.30 -11.23 -15.80
C ASP A 312 -9.00 -11.08 -14.29
N ALA A 313 -9.57 -10.04 -13.68
CA ALA A 313 -9.11 -9.54 -12.38
C ALA A 313 -9.67 -10.31 -11.17
N ALA A 314 -10.71 -11.13 -11.37
CA ALA A 314 -11.46 -11.79 -10.29
C ALA A 314 -10.60 -12.78 -9.47
N ASP A 315 -9.62 -13.42 -10.10
CA ASP A 315 -8.70 -14.31 -9.39
C ASP A 315 -7.58 -13.56 -8.67
N ALA A 316 -7.18 -12.39 -9.16
CA ALA A 316 -6.09 -11.62 -8.57
C ALA A 316 -6.56 -10.75 -7.40
N LEU A 317 -7.75 -10.16 -7.54
CA LEU A 317 -8.30 -9.18 -6.64
C LEU A 317 -9.46 -9.76 -5.84
N GLU A 318 -9.61 -9.27 -4.62
CA GLU A 318 -10.79 -9.47 -3.79
C GLU A 318 -11.64 -8.21 -3.73
N TYR A 319 -10.99 -7.03 -3.80
CA TYR A 319 -11.67 -5.75 -3.70
C TYR A 319 -11.28 -4.77 -4.81
N ILE A 320 -12.21 -3.90 -5.18
CA ILE A 320 -11.94 -2.69 -5.96
C ILE A 320 -12.43 -1.49 -5.15
N ALA A 321 -11.50 -0.59 -4.81
CA ALA A 321 -11.73 0.61 -4.02
C ALA A 321 -11.79 1.84 -4.94
N ILE A 322 -12.97 2.38 -5.14
CA ILE A 322 -13.26 3.40 -6.16
C ILE A 322 -13.41 4.75 -5.46
N THR A 323 -12.56 5.72 -5.82
CA THR A 323 -12.66 7.10 -5.34
C THR A 323 -13.28 8.01 -6.39
N ASP A 324 -13.98 9.05 -5.94
CA ASP A 324 -14.65 10.03 -6.82
C ASP A 324 -14.50 11.47 -6.28
N GLY A 325 -13.28 11.83 -5.87
CA GLY A 325 -12.96 13.15 -5.32
C GLY A 325 -13.83 13.49 -4.11
N LYS A 326 -14.66 14.54 -4.23
CA LYS A 326 -15.55 15.01 -3.16
C LYS A 326 -16.87 14.23 -3.04
N PHE A 327 -17.13 13.30 -3.95
CA PHE A 327 -18.36 12.51 -3.98
C PHE A 327 -18.22 11.23 -3.15
N PRO A 328 -19.32 10.50 -2.89
CA PRO A 328 -19.25 9.20 -2.24
C PRO A 328 -18.31 8.23 -2.98
N ALA A 329 -17.46 7.57 -2.21
CA ALA A 329 -16.60 6.51 -2.69
C ALA A 329 -17.33 5.16 -2.66
N HIS A 330 -16.78 4.16 -3.34
CA HIS A 330 -17.40 2.85 -3.44
C HIS A 330 -16.38 1.73 -3.21
N LEU A 331 -16.76 0.69 -2.48
CA LEU A 331 -15.97 -0.54 -2.36
C LEU A 331 -16.73 -1.68 -3.02
N VAL A 332 -16.06 -2.41 -3.88
CA VAL A 332 -16.58 -3.61 -4.54
C VAL A 332 -15.91 -4.82 -3.91
N LYS A 333 -16.67 -5.84 -3.50
CA LYS A 333 -16.13 -7.19 -3.25
C LYS A 333 -16.44 -8.08 -4.44
N LEU A 334 -15.40 -8.61 -5.08
CA LEU A 334 -15.52 -9.58 -6.16
C LEU A 334 -15.91 -10.94 -5.57
N VAL A 335 -16.94 -11.58 -6.12
CA VAL A 335 -17.35 -12.93 -5.69
C VAL A 335 -16.57 -13.96 -6.51
N ASP A 336 -16.14 -15.03 -5.85
CA ASP A 336 -15.41 -16.12 -6.50
C ASP A 336 -16.38 -16.87 -7.43
N ASN A 337 -16.08 -16.91 -8.75
CA ASN A 337 -16.92 -17.51 -9.79
C ASN A 337 -17.20 -19.01 -9.62
N ASN A 338 -16.61 -19.65 -8.60
CA ASN A 338 -16.85 -21.05 -8.27
C ASN A 338 -18.20 -21.31 -7.56
N ALA A 339 -18.94 -20.26 -7.17
CA ALA A 339 -20.30 -20.42 -6.69
C ALA A 339 -21.26 -20.52 -7.88
N ASN A 340 -22.04 -21.61 -7.97
CA ASN A 340 -23.04 -21.90 -9.02
C ASN A 340 -24.19 -20.86 -9.13
N ASP A 341 -24.05 -19.67 -8.55
CA ASP A 341 -25.05 -18.61 -8.57
C ASP A 341 -24.64 -17.55 -9.59
N GLU A 342 -25.12 -17.71 -10.83
CA GLU A 342 -24.91 -16.76 -11.93
C GLU A 342 -25.52 -15.37 -11.66
N SER A 343 -26.27 -15.17 -10.56
CA SER A 343 -27.07 -13.96 -10.35
C SER A 343 -26.34 -12.78 -9.69
N LYS A 344 -25.14 -12.95 -9.12
CA LYS A 344 -24.39 -11.84 -8.50
C LYS A 344 -22.87 -11.96 -8.66
N SER A 345 -22.30 -11.12 -9.53
CA SER A 345 -20.85 -11.06 -9.80
C SER A 345 -20.05 -10.34 -8.70
N PHE A 346 -20.67 -9.40 -7.97
CA PHE A 346 -20.01 -8.67 -6.88
C PHE A 346 -21.01 -8.05 -5.88
N ARG A 347 -20.50 -7.60 -4.73
CA ARG A 347 -21.21 -6.78 -3.73
C ARG A 347 -20.66 -5.37 -3.74
N LEU A 348 -21.53 -4.35 -3.68
CA LEU A 348 -21.12 -2.95 -3.76
C LEU A 348 -21.55 -2.15 -2.51
N TRP A 349 -20.58 -1.56 -1.82
CA TRP A 349 -20.82 -0.59 -0.75
C TRP A 349 -20.56 0.83 -1.24
N GLN A 350 -21.40 1.78 -0.80
CA GLN A 350 -21.18 3.21 -0.93
C GLN A 350 -20.77 3.80 0.42
N LEU A 351 -19.72 4.62 0.42
CA LEU A 351 -19.17 5.31 1.58
C LEU A 351 -19.27 6.82 1.34
N LYS A 352 -20.12 7.51 2.11
CA LYS A 352 -20.19 8.98 2.05
C LYS A 352 -19.06 9.56 2.90
N ILE A 353 -18.31 10.48 2.30
CA ILE A 353 -17.23 11.19 2.97
C ILE A 353 -17.77 12.42 3.71
N ALA A 354 -17.06 12.86 4.75
CA ALA A 354 -17.39 14.08 5.48
C ALA A 354 -17.21 15.32 4.60
N SER A 355 -18.04 16.35 4.85
CA SER A 355 -17.91 17.65 4.19
C SER A 355 -16.71 18.39 4.78
N LEU A 356 -15.66 18.62 3.96
CA LEU A 356 -14.47 19.34 4.41
C LEU A 356 -14.77 20.78 4.81
N ALA A 357 -15.73 21.43 4.14
CA ALA A 357 -16.16 22.78 4.51
C ALA A 357 -16.75 22.80 5.93
N ASP A 358 -17.68 21.88 6.22
CA ASP A 358 -18.30 21.79 7.55
C ASP A 358 -17.28 21.41 8.62
N PHE A 359 -16.38 20.48 8.30
CA PHE A 359 -15.30 20.06 9.20
C PHE A 359 -14.40 21.23 9.58
N ILE A 360 -13.96 22.03 8.61
CA ILE A 360 -13.02 23.13 8.85
C ILE A 360 -13.71 24.27 9.60
N SER A 361 -14.96 24.60 9.27
CA SER A 361 -15.74 25.58 10.03
C SER A 361 -15.88 25.19 11.51
N GLN A 362 -16.11 23.90 11.79
CA GLN A 362 -16.17 23.38 13.16
C GLN A 362 -14.81 23.42 13.87
N ARG A 363 -13.73 23.07 13.16
CA ARG A 363 -12.38 22.99 13.73
C ARG A 363 -11.80 24.37 14.07
N ASP A 364 -11.94 25.33 13.15
CA ASP A 364 -11.28 26.63 13.25
C ASP A 364 -12.17 27.66 13.96
N GLY A 365 -13.45 27.36 14.20
CA GLY A 365 -14.40 28.26 14.85
C GLY A 365 -14.67 29.53 14.04
N THR A 366 -14.43 29.48 12.72
CA THR A 366 -14.62 30.62 11.82
C THR A 366 -15.75 30.32 10.85
N ASP A 367 -16.68 31.26 10.72
CA ASP A 367 -17.96 31.01 10.08
C ASP A 367 -17.98 31.38 8.58
N GLN A 368 -16.93 32.02 8.01
CA GLN A 368 -17.11 32.75 6.72
C GLN A 368 -15.94 32.92 5.74
N SER A 369 -14.77 32.30 5.88
CA SER A 369 -13.74 32.37 4.81
C SER A 369 -13.70 31.09 3.97
N PRO A 370 -13.64 31.18 2.62
CA PRO A 370 -13.47 30.01 1.77
C PRO A 370 -12.17 29.31 2.15
N THR A 371 -12.26 28.05 2.57
CA THR A 371 -11.08 27.28 2.91
C THR A 371 -10.34 26.87 1.65
N LEU A 372 -9.06 27.22 1.58
CA LEU A 372 -8.16 26.74 0.56
C LEU A 372 -7.86 25.25 0.80
N LEU A 373 -8.13 24.43 -0.21
CA LEU A 373 -7.89 22.98 -0.17
C LEU A 373 -6.78 22.59 -1.16
N TYR A 374 -6.07 21.51 -0.84
CA TYR A 374 -4.93 21.00 -1.57
C TYR A 374 -5.14 19.52 -1.93
N PRO A 375 -5.95 19.20 -2.95
CA PRO A 375 -6.36 17.82 -3.24
C PRO A 375 -5.25 16.92 -3.84
N ILE A 376 -4.08 17.48 -4.11
CA ILE A 376 -2.96 16.77 -4.73
C ILE A 376 -2.38 15.76 -3.73
N GLY A 377 -2.22 14.51 -4.16
CA GLY A 377 -1.75 13.41 -3.30
C GLY A 377 -2.85 12.79 -2.41
N ALA A 378 -4.08 13.32 -2.42
CA ALA A 378 -5.17 12.78 -1.62
C ALA A 378 -5.46 11.30 -1.97
N GLY A 379 -5.46 10.95 -3.25
CA GLY A 379 -5.65 9.57 -3.69
C GLY A 379 -4.55 8.61 -3.24
N ASP A 380 -3.31 9.08 -3.18
CA ASP A 380 -2.15 8.30 -2.71
C ASP A 380 -2.21 8.14 -1.18
N THR A 381 -2.68 9.17 -0.48
CA THR A 381 -2.98 9.13 0.96
C THR A 381 -4.12 8.17 1.29
N VAL A 382 -5.15 8.08 0.44
CA VAL A 382 -6.20 7.04 0.57
C VAL A 382 -5.59 5.65 0.48
N ALA A 383 -4.70 5.40 -0.49
CA ALA A 383 -4.01 4.13 -0.62
C ALA A 383 -3.18 3.79 0.63
N ALA A 384 -2.41 4.75 1.14
CA ALA A 384 -1.61 4.60 2.35
C ALA A 384 -2.46 4.23 3.58
N GLY A 385 -3.47 5.06 3.90
CA GLY A 385 -4.35 4.83 5.04
C GLY A 385 -5.13 3.52 4.92
N THR A 386 -5.61 3.19 3.71
CA THR A 386 -6.30 1.93 3.44
C THR A 386 -5.40 0.74 3.71
N LEU A 387 -4.19 0.71 3.15
CA LEU A 387 -3.29 -0.44 3.32
C LEU A 387 -2.89 -0.63 4.78
N ALA A 388 -2.50 0.44 5.48
CA ALA A 388 -2.09 0.35 6.88
C ALA A 388 -3.23 -0.14 7.79
N ALA A 389 -4.44 0.41 7.63
CA ALA A 389 -5.60 -0.06 8.39
C ALA A 389 -6.00 -1.48 8.02
N TRP A 390 -5.90 -1.86 6.74
CA TRP A 390 -6.25 -3.20 6.28
C TRP A 390 -5.29 -4.25 6.83
N GLN A 391 -3.98 -3.95 6.88
CA GLN A 391 -2.98 -4.79 7.55
C GLN A 391 -3.35 -4.97 9.02
N TYR A 392 -3.50 -3.88 9.77
CA TYR A 392 -3.83 -3.93 11.19
C TYR A 392 -5.11 -4.73 11.49
N LEU A 393 -6.19 -4.45 10.76
CA LEU A 393 -7.49 -5.08 10.98
C LEU A 393 -7.55 -6.55 10.53
N SER A 394 -6.57 -6.98 9.74
CA SER A 394 -6.42 -8.36 9.27
C SER A 394 -5.44 -9.19 10.11
N LEU A 395 -4.72 -8.57 11.05
CA LEU A 395 -3.90 -9.30 12.01
C LEU A 395 -4.79 -10.03 13.03
N PRO A 396 -4.38 -11.23 13.48
CA PRO A 396 -4.95 -11.82 14.69
C PRO A 396 -4.74 -10.89 15.90
N GLU A 397 -5.66 -10.95 16.87
CA GLU A 397 -5.69 -10.03 18.00
C GLU A 397 -4.40 -10.09 18.83
N GLU A 398 -3.80 -11.27 18.96
CA GLU A 398 -2.55 -11.51 19.66
C GLU A 398 -1.33 -10.80 19.04
N HIS A 399 -1.39 -10.44 17.76
CA HIS A 399 -0.31 -9.78 17.01
C HIS A 399 -0.55 -8.28 16.78
N LYS A 400 -1.76 -7.78 17.01
CA LYS A 400 -2.06 -6.35 16.84
C LYS A 400 -1.23 -5.44 17.73
N LYS A 401 -0.85 -5.90 18.93
CA LYS A 401 0.00 -5.15 19.86
C LYS A 401 1.43 -4.90 19.33
N ASP A 402 1.89 -5.74 18.41
CA ASP A 402 3.22 -5.66 17.82
C ASP A 402 3.21 -4.81 16.52
N PHE A 403 2.03 -4.39 16.07
CA PHE A 403 1.88 -3.56 14.87
C PHE A 403 2.14 -2.09 15.20
N THR A 404 3.32 -1.61 14.83
CA THR A 404 3.77 -0.24 15.17
C THR A 404 3.57 0.78 14.05
N GLN A 405 3.12 0.35 12.86
CA GLN A 405 2.94 1.25 11.71
C GLN A 405 1.78 2.25 11.89
N LEU A 406 0.87 2.00 12.83
CA LEU A 406 -0.23 2.89 13.16
C LEU A 406 -0.13 3.34 14.61
N ASN A 407 -0.34 4.64 14.84
CA ASN A 407 -0.48 5.20 16.16
C ASN A 407 -1.57 4.46 16.98
N PRO A 408 -1.37 4.19 18.28
CA PRO A 408 -2.38 3.56 19.14
C PRO A 408 -3.77 4.22 19.10
N SER A 409 -3.86 5.55 18.96
CA SER A 409 -5.15 6.24 18.83
C SER A 409 -5.88 5.86 17.53
N VAL A 410 -5.15 5.66 16.44
CA VAL A 410 -5.68 5.17 15.17
C VAL A 410 -6.15 3.73 15.33
N GLN A 411 -5.34 2.87 15.92
CA GLN A 411 -5.70 1.47 16.18
C GLN A 411 -7.00 1.36 16.99
N GLN A 412 -7.12 2.15 18.06
CA GLN A 412 -8.33 2.21 18.88
C GLN A 412 -9.55 2.67 18.06
N SER A 413 -9.41 3.75 17.29
CA SER A 413 -10.49 4.31 16.48
C SER A 413 -10.96 3.34 15.39
N LEU A 414 -10.03 2.63 14.74
CA LEU A 414 -10.35 1.58 13.76
C LEU A 414 -11.15 0.43 14.39
N ASN A 415 -10.76 -0.04 15.59
CA ASN A 415 -11.52 -1.06 16.30
C ASN A 415 -12.89 -0.56 16.74
N ASN A 416 -13.00 0.69 17.21
CA ASN A 416 -14.27 1.29 17.59
C ASN A 416 -15.22 1.40 16.40
N TRP A 417 -14.72 1.89 15.26
CA TRP A 417 -15.52 2.00 14.04
C TRP A 417 -15.96 0.61 13.56
N LYS A 418 -15.03 -0.35 13.46
CA LYS A 418 -15.32 -1.75 13.09
C LYS A 418 -16.35 -2.41 14.00
N ASN A 419 -16.38 -2.09 15.29
CA ASN A 419 -17.31 -2.67 16.26
C ASN A 419 -18.55 -1.81 16.53
N GLY A 420 -18.71 -0.68 15.82
CA GLY A 420 -19.84 0.22 15.99
C GLY A 420 -21.17 -0.41 15.56
N ASP A 421 -22.28 0.19 15.98
CA ASP A 421 -23.63 -0.37 15.72
C ASP A 421 -23.95 -0.54 14.23
N HIS A 422 -23.35 0.30 13.38
CA HIS A 422 -23.49 0.17 11.93
C HIS A 422 -22.92 -1.15 11.39
N ALA A 423 -21.85 -1.67 11.97
CA ALA A 423 -21.19 -2.88 11.51
C ALA A 423 -22.08 -4.12 11.56
N LYS A 424 -23.03 -4.18 12.50
CA LYS A 424 -23.95 -5.31 12.69
C LYS A 424 -24.82 -5.60 11.47
N ASN A 425 -25.09 -4.58 10.65
CA ASN A 425 -26.01 -4.68 9.51
C ASN A 425 -25.31 -4.71 8.15
N LEU A 426 -23.99 -4.48 8.10
CA LEU A 426 -23.30 -4.22 6.83
C LEU A 426 -22.73 -5.44 6.16
N VAL A 427 -22.40 -6.47 6.94
CA VAL A 427 -21.52 -7.52 6.46
C VAL A 427 -21.74 -8.81 7.23
N GLU A 428 -21.92 -9.91 6.50
CA GLU A 428 -22.01 -11.27 7.08
C GLU A 428 -20.63 -11.79 7.52
N GLU A 429 -19.57 -11.42 6.79
CA GLU A 429 -18.20 -11.86 7.03
C GLU A 429 -17.34 -10.79 7.72
N LYS A 430 -16.67 -11.13 8.83
CA LYS A 430 -15.76 -10.22 9.55
C LYS A 430 -14.62 -9.65 8.70
N LYS A 431 -14.23 -10.34 7.61
CA LYS A 431 -13.12 -9.96 6.72
C LYS A 431 -13.48 -8.75 5.85
N ASP A 432 -14.65 -8.78 5.22
CA ASP A 432 -15.16 -7.69 4.40
C ASP A 432 -15.34 -6.42 5.23
N LEU A 433 -15.79 -6.56 6.47
CA LEU A 433 -15.88 -5.43 7.40
C LEU A 433 -14.52 -4.79 7.65
N ALA A 434 -13.44 -5.57 7.75
CA ALA A 434 -12.09 -5.03 7.86
C ALA A 434 -11.68 -4.22 6.60
N ALA A 435 -12.03 -4.70 5.40
CA ALA A 435 -11.75 -3.98 4.16
C ALA A 435 -12.57 -2.69 4.04
N VAL A 436 -13.86 -2.73 4.39
CA VAL A 436 -14.75 -1.54 4.44
C VAL A 436 -14.25 -0.51 5.44
N THR A 437 -13.92 -0.92 6.67
CA THR A 437 -13.34 -0.02 7.69
C THR A 437 -12.01 0.57 7.22
N ALA A 438 -11.14 -0.26 6.64
CA ALA A 438 -9.85 0.21 6.14
C ALA A 438 -10.00 1.25 5.03
N PHE A 439 -10.89 1.02 4.07
CA PHE A 439 -11.14 1.98 3.01
C PHE A 439 -11.79 3.26 3.53
N ALA A 440 -12.73 3.18 4.48
CA ALA A 440 -13.29 4.35 5.14
C ALA A 440 -12.20 5.20 5.81
N PHE A 441 -11.28 4.56 6.53
CA PHE A 441 -10.14 5.26 7.12
C PHE A 441 -9.22 5.86 6.06
N GLY A 442 -8.93 5.15 4.97
CA GLY A 442 -8.20 5.70 3.83
C GLY A 442 -8.84 6.98 3.28
N LEU A 443 -10.17 6.98 3.08
CA LEU A 443 -10.92 8.17 2.64
C LEU A 443 -10.79 9.34 3.62
N ALA A 444 -10.83 9.06 4.93
CA ALA A 444 -10.62 10.07 5.96
C ALA A 444 -9.18 10.62 5.92
N CYS A 445 -8.16 9.77 5.71
CA CYS A 445 -6.78 10.22 5.53
C CYS A 445 -6.62 11.11 4.29
N GLY A 446 -7.17 10.70 3.14
CA GLY A 446 -7.13 11.51 1.92
C GLY A 446 -7.87 12.84 2.06
N SER A 447 -8.96 12.86 2.82
CA SER A 447 -9.69 14.09 3.15
C SER A 447 -8.86 15.00 4.07
N ALA A 448 -8.21 14.43 5.10
CA ALA A 448 -7.32 15.17 6.00
C ALA A 448 -6.12 15.78 5.27
N SER A 449 -5.53 15.06 4.31
CA SER A 449 -4.42 15.60 3.51
C SER A 449 -4.83 16.77 2.63
N CYS A 450 -6.10 16.86 2.21
CA CYS A 450 -6.60 18.00 1.45
C CYS A 450 -6.58 19.32 2.24
N ILE A 451 -6.47 19.26 3.56
CA ILE A 451 -6.41 20.44 4.44
C ILE A 451 -4.96 20.91 4.62
N GLN A 452 -3.99 20.06 4.30
CA GLN A 452 -2.56 20.34 4.45
C GLN A 452 -1.99 20.93 3.16
N GLN A 453 -1.12 21.93 3.30
CA GLN A 453 -0.49 22.57 2.15
C GLN A 453 0.47 21.63 1.42
N GLU A 454 1.15 20.74 2.13
CA GLU A 454 2.08 19.79 1.53
C GLU A 454 1.37 18.53 1.05
N ASN A 455 1.77 18.02 -0.11
CA ASN A 455 1.17 16.82 -0.69
C ASN A 455 1.30 15.63 0.27
N SER A 456 0.20 14.90 0.46
CA SER A 456 0.14 13.63 1.19
C SER A 456 0.58 13.68 2.67
N VAL A 457 0.80 14.88 3.21
CA VAL A 457 0.94 15.10 4.63
C VAL A 457 -0.45 15.20 5.24
N LEU A 458 -0.63 14.59 6.42
CA LEU A 458 -1.87 14.73 7.18
C LEU A 458 -1.58 14.83 8.68
N GLU A 459 -2.51 15.46 9.39
CA GLU A 459 -2.60 15.35 10.84
C GLU A 459 -3.46 14.15 11.20
N THR A 460 -2.93 13.27 12.04
CA THR A 460 -3.63 12.04 12.44
C THR A 460 -4.98 12.36 13.09
N GLN A 461 -5.05 13.40 13.92
CA GLN A 461 -6.28 13.79 14.61
C GLN A 461 -7.38 14.27 13.65
N ASP A 462 -7.01 14.96 12.57
CA ASP A 462 -7.97 15.38 11.54
C ASP A 462 -8.57 14.14 10.85
N ALA A 463 -7.73 13.16 10.49
CA ALA A 463 -8.20 11.92 9.88
C ALA A 463 -9.15 11.11 10.80
N LEU A 464 -8.88 11.07 12.11
CA LEU A 464 -9.77 10.40 13.07
C LEU A 464 -11.11 11.11 13.20
N SER A 465 -11.08 12.44 13.30
CA SER A 465 -12.29 13.26 13.42
C SER A 465 -13.15 13.16 12.15
N LEU A 466 -12.52 13.14 10.97
CA LEU A 466 -13.21 12.93 9.70
C LEU A 466 -13.82 11.53 9.59
N LEU A 467 -13.13 10.48 10.07
CA LEU A 467 -13.66 9.11 10.11
C LEU A 467 -14.92 9.02 10.98
N GLU A 468 -14.93 9.68 12.14
CA GLU A 468 -16.08 9.74 13.06
C GLU A 468 -17.29 10.45 12.44
N GLN A 469 -17.05 11.43 11.57
CA GLN A 469 -18.10 12.17 10.86
C GLN A 469 -18.64 11.43 9.62
N MET A 470 -17.99 10.35 9.17
CA MET A 470 -18.50 9.57 8.03
C MET A 470 -19.80 8.88 8.40
N THR A 471 -20.78 8.95 7.48
CA THR A 471 -21.99 8.16 7.64
C THR A 471 -21.67 6.67 7.48
N PRO A 472 -22.38 5.78 8.18
CA PRO A 472 -22.32 4.35 7.93
C PRO A 472 -22.36 4.01 6.43
N PRO A 473 -21.52 3.06 5.95
CA PRO A 473 -21.61 2.56 4.59
C PRO A 473 -23.02 2.05 4.29
N THR A 474 -23.38 2.00 3.01
CA THR A 474 -24.66 1.39 2.58
C THR A 474 -24.39 0.38 1.47
N ILE A 475 -25.07 -0.76 1.51
CA ILE A 475 -25.02 -1.72 0.40
C ILE A 475 -25.94 -1.20 -0.70
N VAL A 476 -25.38 -0.99 -1.89
CA VAL A 476 -26.13 -0.46 -3.03
C VAL A 476 -26.42 -1.51 -4.09
N SER A 477 -25.67 -2.62 -4.14
CA SER A 477 -25.90 -3.74 -5.07
C SER A 477 -25.47 -5.08 -4.49
#